data_AF-A0A285XVX9-F1
#
_entry.id   AF-A0A285XVX9-F1
#
_cell.length_a   1.000
_cell.length_b   1.000
_cell.length_c   1.000
_cell.angle_alpha   90.00
_cell.angle_beta   90.00
_cell.angle_gamma   90.00
#
_symmetry.space_group_name_H-M   'P 1'
#
loop_
_entity.id
_entity.type
_entity.pdbx_description
1 polymer ?
#
loop_
_entity_poly.entity_id
_entity_poly.type
_entity_poly.pdbx_seq_one_letter_code
_entity_poly.pdbx_strand_id
1 'polypeptide(L)'
;MLPAAIVARVAARTQQRYQVRFAWGSGGAARIATDVHLIVWIDVLPATAAGAVHGDRERQRALRAVTAQLPDGPEVVLGHLGNASAIAERVTRLQAERGDRCVVAIVAAGRHHAPGDDAAEAAGEAADVPDAPDFAVEDLLAAGAVVDALAAVGIDHTSPEAAAACAAYTGLRRAVKHLVSASEAAAALGPEAVHAALADGGELVTLRESTGRA
;
A
#
# COMPACT_ATOMS: atom_id res chain seq x y z
N MET A 1 -26.15 0.57 -3.53
CA MET A 1 -25.74 -0.64 -2.79
C MET A 1 -25.63 -1.79 -3.77
N LEU A 2 -24.41 -2.27 -4.07
CA LEU A 2 -24.25 -3.46 -4.90
C LEU A 2 -24.68 -4.71 -4.11
N PRO A 3 -25.38 -5.68 -4.73
CA PRO A 3 -25.82 -6.90 -4.05
C PRO A 3 -24.64 -7.66 -3.41
N ALA A 4 -24.81 -8.14 -2.17
CA ALA A 4 -23.79 -8.89 -1.43
C ALA A 4 -23.25 -10.11 -2.20
N ALA A 5 -24.05 -10.73 -3.06
CA ALA A 5 -23.66 -11.82 -3.94
C ALA A 5 -22.65 -11.40 -5.03
N ILE A 6 -22.71 -10.15 -5.50
CA ILE A 6 -21.72 -9.60 -6.46
C ILE A 6 -20.41 -9.33 -5.73
N VAL A 7 -20.46 -8.75 -4.52
CA VAL A 7 -19.27 -8.53 -3.68
C VAL A 7 -18.57 -9.85 -3.36
N ALA A 8 -19.30 -10.89 -2.96
CA ALA A 8 -18.76 -12.22 -2.69
C ALA A 8 -18.18 -12.90 -3.95
N ARG A 9 -18.81 -12.72 -5.12
CA ARG A 9 -18.33 -13.28 -6.40
C ARG A 9 -17.11 -12.52 -6.95
N VAL A 10 -16.99 -11.23 -6.66
CA VAL A 10 -15.80 -10.43 -6.96
C VAL A 10 -14.66 -10.80 -6.01
N ALA A 11 -14.92 -10.96 -4.71
CA ALA A 11 -13.92 -11.40 -3.73
C ALA A 11 -13.38 -12.82 -4.02
N ALA A 12 -14.23 -13.75 -4.46
CA ALA A 12 -13.81 -15.08 -4.90
C ALA A 12 -12.92 -15.06 -6.17
N ARG A 13 -12.95 -13.97 -6.95
CA ARG A 13 -12.07 -13.75 -8.12
C ARG A 13 -10.79 -13.00 -7.77
N THR A 14 -10.69 -12.35 -6.60
CA THR A 14 -9.70 -11.29 -6.40
C THR A 14 -8.35 -11.80 -5.98
N GLN A 15 -8.25 -12.59 -4.90
CA GLN A 15 -6.97 -13.09 -4.36
C GLN A 15 -7.11 -13.92 -3.07
N GLN A 16 -8.33 -14.25 -2.62
CA GLN A 16 -8.59 -14.78 -1.27
C GLN A 16 -7.82 -16.05 -0.88
N ARG A 17 -7.49 -16.91 -1.85
CA ARG A 17 -6.73 -18.14 -1.57
C ARG A 17 -5.29 -17.89 -1.13
N TYR A 18 -4.73 -16.72 -1.47
CA TYR A 18 -3.34 -16.38 -1.19
C TYR A 18 -3.18 -15.76 0.19
N GLN A 19 -2.03 -16.05 0.82
CA GLN A 19 -1.63 -15.46 2.09
C GLN A 19 -1.14 -14.02 1.92
N VAL A 20 -0.41 -13.75 0.84
CA VAL A 20 0.07 -12.39 0.50
C VAL A 20 -0.66 -11.90 -0.73
N ARG A 21 -1.33 -10.76 -0.59
CA ARG A 21 -2.19 -10.16 -1.61
C ARG A 21 -1.71 -8.75 -1.94
N PHE A 22 -1.96 -8.29 -3.16
CA PHE A 22 -1.59 -6.97 -3.65
C PHE A 22 -2.74 -6.29 -4.40
N ALA A 23 -2.96 -5.00 -4.13
CA ALA A 23 -3.90 -4.15 -4.86
C ALA A 23 -3.48 -2.67 -4.77
N TRP A 24 -4.23 -1.81 -5.45
CA TRP A 24 -4.03 -0.37 -5.49
C TRP A 24 -5.21 0.38 -4.87
N GLY A 25 -4.93 1.41 -4.06
CA GLY A 25 -5.91 2.32 -3.48
C GLY A 25 -6.90 1.66 -2.50
N SER A 26 -7.76 2.48 -1.89
CA SER A 26 -8.78 2.02 -0.94
C SER A 26 -9.82 1.10 -1.59
N GLY A 27 -10.18 1.34 -2.87
CA GLY A 27 -11.02 0.45 -3.66
C GLY A 27 -10.38 -0.93 -3.90
N GLY A 28 -9.06 -0.99 -4.08
CA GLY A 28 -8.31 -2.25 -4.11
C GLY A 28 -8.31 -2.95 -2.76
N ALA A 29 -8.04 -2.21 -1.68
CA ALA A 29 -8.09 -2.74 -0.31
C ALA A 29 -9.44 -3.41 -0.01
N ALA A 30 -10.56 -2.74 -0.31
CA ALA A 30 -11.90 -3.28 -0.12
C ALA A 30 -12.13 -4.63 -0.84
N ARG A 31 -11.45 -4.87 -1.98
CA ARG A 31 -11.56 -6.12 -2.74
C ARG A 31 -10.71 -7.27 -2.23
N ILE A 32 -9.59 -6.98 -1.57
CA ILE A 32 -8.61 -8.01 -1.15
C ILE A 32 -8.50 -8.19 0.37
N ALA A 33 -9.13 -7.32 1.17
CA ALA A 33 -9.02 -7.32 2.63
C ALA A 33 -9.90 -8.35 3.36
N THR A 34 -10.72 -9.12 2.65
CA THR A 34 -11.56 -10.17 3.29
C THR A 34 -10.67 -11.20 4.00
N ASP A 35 -10.89 -11.43 5.29
CA ASP A 35 -10.09 -12.35 6.13
C ASP A 35 -8.60 -11.97 6.22
N VAL A 36 -8.25 -10.72 5.96
CA VAL A 36 -6.89 -10.20 6.16
C VAL A 36 -6.70 -9.84 7.63
N HIS A 37 -5.49 -10.08 8.14
CA HIS A 37 -5.11 -9.75 9.52
C HIS A 37 -4.28 -8.47 9.60
N LEU A 38 -3.53 -8.16 8.54
CA LEU A 38 -2.71 -6.96 8.44
C LEU A 38 -2.79 -6.36 7.03
N ILE A 39 -3.11 -5.06 6.97
CA ILE A 39 -3.01 -4.24 5.76
C ILE A 39 -1.71 -3.44 5.83
N VAL A 40 -0.86 -3.57 4.82
CA VAL A 40 0.29 -2.71 4.59
C VAL A 40 -0.12 -1.64 3.58
N TRP A 41 -0.37 -0.42 4.04
CA TRP A 41 -0.60 0.71 3.14
C TRP A 41 0.75 1.27 2.70
N ILE A 42 1.10 1.15 1.42
CA ILE A 42 2.37 1.59 0.86
C ILE A 42 2.19 3.00 0.29
N ASP A 43 2.97 3.96 0.79
CA ASP A 43 3.00 5.34 0.30
C ASP A 43 4.41 5.89 0.49
N VAL A 44 5.22 5.87 -0.59
CA VAL A 44 6.63 6.24 -0.55
C VAL A 44 6.83 7.74 -0.65
N LEU A 45 6.08 8.40 -1.53
CA LEU A 45 6.18 9.82 -1.83
C LEU A 45 4.81 10.51 -1.68
N PRO A 46 4.29 10.65 -0.43
CA PRO A 46 2.98 11.22 -0.21
C PRO A 46 2.92 12.66 -0.72
N ALA A 47 1.84 13.03 -1.41
CA ALA A 47 1.65 14.39 -1.97
C ALA A 47 1.76 15.51 -0.90
N THR A 48 1.48 15.19 0.37
CA THR A 48 1.64 16.10 1.51
C THR A 48 3.11 16.45 1.84
N ALA A 49 4.08 15.77 1.22
CA ALA A 49 5.51 16.06 1.37
C ALA A 49 5.96 17.35 0.66
N ALA A 50 5.09 17.99 -0.15
CA ALA A 50 5.41 19.20 -0.91
C ALA A 50 5.54 20.50 -0.08
N GLY A 51 5.27 20.50 1.24
CA GLY A 51 5.19 21.71 2.06
C GLY A 51 5.78 21.59 3.48
N ALA A 52 7.10 21.78 3.63
CA ALA A 52 7.88 21.45 4.83
C ALA A 52 7.70 22.36 6.08
N VAL A 53 6.62 23.14 6.21
CA VAL A 53 6.41 24.02 7.40
C VAL A 53 5.15 23.65 8.22
N HIS A 54 4.23 22.87 7.64
CA HIS A 54 3.04 22.31 8.31
C HIS A 54 2.93 20.77 8.14
N GLY A 55 3.98 20.15 7.60
CA GLY A 55 3.96 18.81 7.00
C GLY A 55 3.48 17.68 7.90
N ASP A 56 3.88 17.63 9.18
CA ASP A 56 3.53 16.48 10.04
C ASP A 56 2.03 16.39 10.37
N ARG A 57 1.41 17.53 10.68
CA ARG A 57 -0.03 17.56 11.02
C ARG A 57 -0.88 17.25 9.80
N GLU A 58 -0.49 17.75 8.64
CA GLU A 58 -1.16 17.51 7.37
C GLU A 58 -1.00 16.05 6.93
N ARG A 59 0.23 15.52 6.98
CA ARG A 59 0.52 14.09 6.78
C ARG A 59 -0.31 13.23 7.70
N GLN A 60 -0.38 13.54 9.00
CA GLN A 60 -1.20 12.78 9.94
C GLN A 60 -2.70 12.87 9.62
N ARG A 61 -3.21 14.02 9.12
CA ARG A 61 -4.61 14.14 8.67
C ARG A 61 -4.85 13.29 7.44
N ALA A 62 -3.95 13.31 6.46
CA ALA A 62 -4.05 12.49 5.25
C ALA A 62 -4.04 11.00 5.57
N LEU A 63 -3.10 10.55 6.41
CA LEU A 63 -3.02 9.16 6.87
C LEU A 63 -4.30 8.73 7.61
N ARG A 64 -4.84 9.58 8.48
CA ARG A 64 -6.14 9.30 9.15
C ARG A 64 -7.29 9.20 8.15
N ALA A 65 -7.34 10.09 7.16
CA ALA A 65 -8.39 10.10 6.14
C ALA A 65 -8.35 8.82 5.29
N VAL A 66 -7.17 8.40 4.86
CA VAL A 66 -6.97 7.14 4.12
C VAL A 66 -7.31 5.94 5.00
N THR A 67 -6.81 5.89 6.24
CA THR A 67 -7.06 4.78 7.16
C THR A 67 -8.55 4.58 7.43
N ALA A 68 -9.32 5.67 7.51
CA ALA A 68 -10.78 5.63 7.68
C ALA A 68 -11.52 5.05 6.46
N GLN A 69 -10.90 5.00 5.28
CA GLN A 69 -11.45 4.36 4.08
C GLN A 69 -11.10 2.88 3.98
N LEU A 70 -10.14 2.40 4.79
CA LEU A 70 -9.70 1.01 4.76
C LEU A 70 -10.65 0.11 5.58
N PRO A 71 -10.91 -1.13 5.13
CA PRO A 71 -11.79 -2.06 5.83
C PRO A 71 -11.43 -2.23 7.31
N ASP A 72 -12.41 -2.16 8.20
CA ASP A 72 -12.23 -2.38 9.64
C ASP A 72 -11.90 -3.83 9.96
N GLY A 73 -11.24 -4.07 11.10
CA GLY A 73 -10.81 -5.41 11.52
C GLY A 73 -9.28 -5.54 11.59
N PRO A 74 -8.57 -5.57 10.45
CA PRO A 74 -7.13 -5.76 10.42
C PRO A 74 -6.36 -4.59 11.01
N GLU A 75 -5.18 -4.91 11.54
CA GLU A 75 -4.14 -3.91 11.80
C GLU A 75 -3.74 -3.24 10.49
N VAL A 76 -3.52 -1.93 10.53
CA VAL A 76 -3.04 -1.15 9.39
C VAL A 76 -1.69 -0.56 9.74
N VAL A 77 -0.68 -0.84 8.92
CA VAL A 77 0.66 -0.29 9.04
C VAL A 77 1.03 0.49 7.78
N LEU A 78 1.83 1.53 7.93
CA LEU A 78 2.41 2.26 6.80
C LEU A 78 3.68 1.52 6.35
N GLY A 79 3.75 1.22 5.06
CA GLY A 79 4.94 0.64 4.45
C GLY A 79 5.66 1.62 3.53
N HIS A 80 6.98 1.48 3.54
CA HIS A 80 7.94 2.30 2.81
C HIS A 80 9.08 1.40 2.30
N LEU A 81 9.93 1.90 1.41
CA LEU A 81 11.12 1.17 0.96
C LEU A 81 12.07 0.74 2.10
N GLY A 82 12.10 1.51 3.19
CA GLY A 82 13.04 1.33 4.30
C GLY A 82 12.58 0.37 5.40
N ASN A 83 11.31 -0.01 5.48
CA ASN A 83 10.75 -0.76 6.62
C ASN A 83 10.20 -2.14 6.26
N ALA A 84 10.53 -2.67 5.07
CA ALA A 84 10.07 -3.98 4.62
C ALA A 84 10.41 -5.12 5.61
N SER A 85 11.61 -5.12 6.20
CA SER A 85 11.99 -6.12 7.22
C SER A 85 11.15 -6.00 8.50
N ALA A 86 10.89 -4.78 8.97
CA ALA A 86 10.07 -4.56 10.17
C ALA A 86 8.62 -5.04 9.96
N ILE A 87 8.09 -4.88 8.74
CA ILE A 87 6.79 -5.43 8.36
C ILE A 87 6.83 -6.96 8.36
N ALA A 88 7.84 -7.59 7.75
CA ALA A 88 7.97 -9.04 7.73
C ALA A 88 8.09 -9.63 9.16
N GLU A 89 8.83 -8.97 10.05
CA GLU A 89 8.92 -9.31 11.47
C GLU A 89 7.56 -9.19 12.17
N ARG A 90 6.79 -8.12 11.90
CA ARG A 90 5.44 -7.95 12.45
C ARG A 90 4.51 -9.07 12.01
N VAL A 91 4.52 -9.42 10.72
CA VAL A 91 3.67 -10.49 10.18
C VAL A 91 4.03 -11.84 10.81
N THR A 92 5.32 -12.13 10.96
CA THR A 92 5.79 -13.36 11.62
C THR A 92 5.32 -13.43 13.08
N ARG A 93 5.37 -12.30 13.79
CA ARG A 93 4.88 -12.19 15.18
C ARG A 93 3.37 -12.43 15.26
N LEU A 94 2.59 -11.79 14.39
CA LEU A 94 1.14 -12.00 14.30
C LEU A 94 0.80 -13.45 13.97
N GLN A 95 1.56 -14.10 13.08
CA GLN A 95 1.38 -15.51 12.77
C GLN A 95 1.63 -16.41 13.99
N ALA A 96 2.68 -16.12 14.76
CA ALA A 96 2.99 -16.85 15.98
C ALA A 96 1.94 -16.64 17.09
N GLU A 97 1.48 -15.39 17.28
CA GLU A 97 0.42 -15.03 18.23
C GLU A 97 -0.89 -15.76 17.94
N ARG A 98 -1.23 -15.92 16.65
CA ARG A 98 -2.47 -16.58 16.19
C ARG A 98 -2.40 -18.10 16.18
N GLY A 99 -1.21 -18.68 16.06
CA GLY A 99 -1.03 -20.12 15.83
C GLY A 99 -1.60 -20.63 14.50
N ASP A 100 -1.89 -19.73 13.55
CA ASP A 100 -2.39 -20.01 12.20
C ASP A 100 -1.84 -18.96 11.21
N ARG A 101 -1.95 -19.22 9.90
CA ARG A 101 -1.43 -18.36 8.84
C ARG A 101 -1.87 -16.91 9.00
N CYS A 102 -0.90 -15.99 8.95
CA CYS A 102 -1.20 -14.57 8.91
C CYS A 102 -1.42 -14.11 7.45
N VAL A 103 -2.65 -13.76 7.09
CA VAL A 103 -3.00 -13.22 5.78
C VAL A 103 -2.74 -11.71 5.74
N VAL A 104 -2.03 -11.25 4.71
CA VAL A 104 -1.55 -9.88 4.54
C VAL A 104 -2.05 -9.31 3.22
N ALA A 105 -2.62 -8.09 3.25
CA ALA A 105 -2.89 -7.30 2.05
C ALA A 105 -1.91 -6.13 1.96
N ILE A 106 -1.11 -6.11 0.89
CA ILE A 106 -0.25 -4.99 0.54
C ILE A 106 -1.03 -4.10 -0.42
N VAL A 107 -1.21 -2.83 -0.07
CA VAL A 107 -2.03 -1.89 -0.82
C VAL A 107 -1.17 -0.69 -1.17
N ALA A 108 -0.83 -0.55 -2.44
CA ALA A 108 -0.13 0.63 -2.94
C ALA A 108 -1.10 1.81 -3.03
N ALA A 109 -0.72 2.95 -2.46
CA ALA A 109 -1.52 4.17 -2.50
C ALA A 109 -1.74 4.61 -3.95
N GLY A 110 -0.68 4.56 -4.76
CA GLY A 110 -0.70 5.11 -6.10
C GLY A 110 -0.84 6.63 -6.06
N ARG A 111 -0.95 7.24 -7.24
CA ARG A 111 -1.10 8.69 -7.34
C ARG A 111 -2.57 9.06 -7.49
N HIS A 112 -2.98 10.10 -6.78
CA HIS A 112 -4.27 10.73 -6.97
C HIS A 112 -4.05 12.12 -7.54
N HIS A 113 -4.75 12.44 -8.62
CA HIS A 113 -4.83 13.81 -9.11
C HIS A 113 -5.66 14.66 -8.15
N ALA A 114 -5.33 15.96 -8.06
CA ALA A 114 -6.23 16.89 -7.42
C ALA A 114 -7.55 16.93 -8.21
N PRO A 115 -8.72 17.05 -7.55
CA PRO A 115 -9.98 17.22 -8.26
C PRO A 115 -9.89 18.33 -9.30
N GLY A 116 -10.25 18.04 -10.56
CA GLY A 116 -10.18 18.96 -11.70
C GLY A 116 -8.89 18.96 -12.53
N ASP A 117 -7.89 18.13 -12.20
CA ASP A 117 -6.66 17.95 -13.00
C ASP A 117 -6.69 16.67 -13.88
N ASP A 118 -7.81 15.95 -13.86
CA ASP A 118 -8.07 14.84 -14.77
C ASP A 118 -8.71 15.36 -16.08
N ALA A 119 -8.11 15.02 -17.21
CA ALA A 119 -8.61 15.38 -18.52
C ALA A 119 -10.01 14.80 -18.79
N ALA A 120 -10.36 13.65 -18.19
CA ALA A 120 -11.70 13.06 -18.29
C ALA A 120 -12.72 13.84 -17.45
N GLU A 121 -12.37 14.22 -16.22
CA GLU A 121 -13.19 15.10 -15.38
C GLU A 121 -13.38 16.49 -16.04
N ALA A 122 -12.33 17.06 -16.64
CA ALA A 122 -12.38 18.31 -17.39
C ALA A 122 -13.25 18.22 -18.66
N ALA A 123 -13.38 17.02 -19.23
CA ALA A 123 -14.30 16.71 -20.33
C ALA A 123 -15.75 16.44 -19.86
N GLY A 124 -16.02 16.47 -18.55
CA GLY A 124 -17.33 16.23 -17.97
C GLY A 124 -17.73 14.76 -17.91
N GLU A 125 -16.77 13.85 -18.04
CA GLU A 125 -17.00 12.41 -17.90
C GLU A 125 -16.96 12.04 -16.41
N ALA A 126 -18.12 11.81 -15.80
CA ALA A 126 -18.19 11.28 -14.45
C ALA A 126 -17.84 9.79 -14.47
N ALA A 127 -16.71 9.42 -13.87
CA ALA A 127 -16.42 8.01 -13.62
C ALA A 127 -17.39 7.49 -12.54
N ASP A 128 -18.33 6.62 -12.93
CA ASP A 128 -19.24 5.87 -12.02
C ASP A 128 -18.49 4.86 -11.11
N VAL A 129 -17.16 4.82 -11.18
CA VAL A 129 -16.28 3.88 -10.47
C VAL A 129 -15.34 4.70 -9.56
N PRO A 130 -15.13 4.31 -8.28
CA PRO A 130 -14.10 4.94 -7.47
C PRO A 130 -12.78 4.90 -8.22
N ASP A 131 -12.20 6.07 -8.47
CA ASP A 131 -11.05 6.20 -9.35
C ASP A 131 -9.90 5.35 -8.82
N ALA A 132 -9.45 4.40 -9.63
CA ALA A 132 -8.26 3.64 -9.30
C ALA A 132 -7.10 4.64 -9.34
N PRO A 133 -6.22 4.66 -8.33
CA PRO A 133 -5.11 5.59 -8.37
C PRO A 133 -4.24 5.30 -9.59
N ASP A 134 -3.63 6.35 -10.12
CA ASP A 134 -2.64 6.21 -11.16
C ASP A 134 -1.43 5.43 -10.65
N PHE A 135 -0.75 4.80 -11.60
CA PHE A 135 0.42 3.99 -11.32
C PHE A 135 1.55 4.83 -10.68
N ALA A 136 1.98 4.42 -9.50
CA ALA A 136 3.15 4.99 -8.81
C ALA A 136 4.27 3.95 -8.77
N VAL A 137 5.37 4.20 -9.50
CA VAL A 137 6.48 3.24 -9.60
C VAL A 137 7.16 3.03 -8.25
N GLU A 138 7.30 4.09 -7.44
CA GLU A 138 7.86 4.04 -6.10
C GLU A 138 7.06 3.13 -5.16
N ASP A 139 5.73 3.19 -5.20
CA ASP A 139 4.87 2.36 -4.37
C ASP A 139 4.88 0.90 -4.83
N LEU A 140 4.92 0.64 -6.15
CA LEU A 140 5.10 -0.72 -6.66
C LEU A 140 6.42 -1.32 -6.15
N LEU A 141 7.50 -0.55 -6.21
CA LEU A 141 8.83 -1.00 -5.78
C LEU A 141 8.88 -1.23 -4.26
N ALA A 142 8.24 -0.38 -3.46
CA ALA A 142 8.11 -0.60 -2.02
C ALA A 142 7.24 -1.82 -1.69
N ALA A 143 6.11 -1.99 -2.36
CA ALA A 143 5.28 -3.18 -2.22
C ALA A 143 6.07 -4.45 -2.55
N GLY A 144 6.84 -4.44 -3.66
CA GLY A 144 7.72 -5.53 -4.03
C GLY A 144 8.82 -5.83 -2.99
N ALA A 145 9.38 -4.79 -2.36
CA ALA A 145 10.34 -4.96 -1.26
C ALA A 145 9.70 -5.65 -0.04
N VAL A 146 8.46 -5.31 0.30
CA VAL A 146 7.70 -5.98 1.37
C VAL A 146 7.43 -7.45 1.02
N VAL A 147 7.02 -7.75 -0.21
CA VAL A 147 6.79 -9.14 -0.64
C VAL A 147 8.10 -9.95 -0.61
N ASP A 148 9.22 -9.39 -1.08
CA ASP A 148 10.55 -10.02 -1.02
C ASP A 148 10.96 -10.33 0.44
N ALA A 149 10.74 -9.37 1.34
CA ALA A 149 11.02 -9.56 2.77
C ALA A 149 10.11 -10.63 3.42
N LEU A 150 8.85 -10.70 3.03
CA LEU A 150 7.92 -11.75 3.49
C LEU A 150 8.35 -13.14 2.99
N ALA A 151 8.73 -13.25 1.72
CA ALA A 151 9.22 -14.50 1.15
C ALA A 151 10.51 -14.96 1.86
N ALA A 152 11.41 -14.03 2.21
CA ALA A 152 12.65 -14.34 2.93
C ALA A 152 12.42 -14.94 4.33
N VAL A 153 11.28 -14.66 4.97
CA VAL A 153 10.87 -15.26 6.26
C VAL A 153 9.91 -16.44 6.12
N GLY A 154 9.71 -16.95 4.90
CA GLY A 154 8.89 -18.13 4.61
C GLY A 154 7.40 -17.85 4.44
N ILE A 155 7.00 -16.59 4.22
CA ILE A 155 5.63 -16.19 3.91
C ILE A 155 5.53 -15.96 2.40
N ASP A 156 5.39 -17.05 1.64
CA ASP A 156 5.57 -17.08 0.18
C ASP A 156 4.36 -17.58 -0.62
N HIS A 157 3.22 -17.83 0.03
CA HIS A 157 1.97 -18.11 -0.68
C HIS A 157 1.35 -16.82 -1.24
N THR A 158 2.02 -16.27 -2.25
CA THR A 158 1.77 -14.96 -2.86
C THR A 158 0.83 -15.03 -4.04
N SER A 159 0.03 -13.99 -4.23
CA SER A 159 -0.74 -13.78 -5.46
C SER A 159 0.14 -13.48 -6.68
N PRO A 160 -0.37 -13.66 -7.92
CA PRO A 160 0.35 -13.27 -9.13
C PRO A 160 0.70 -11.78 -9.14
N GLU A 161 -0.19 -10.94 -8.62
CA GLU A 161 0.00 -9.49 -8.51
C GLU A 161 1.13 -9.16 -7.53
N ALA A 162 1.17 -9.80 -6.36
CA ALA A 162 2.26 -9.65 -5.40
C ALA A 162 3.59 -10.19 -5.96
N ALA A 163 3.55 -11.32 -6.67
CA ALA A 163 4.73 -11.89 -7.32
C ALA A 163 5.28 -10.97 -8.42
N ALA A 164 4.42 -10.31 -9.20
CA ALA A 164 4.84 -9.34 -10.21
C ALA A 164 5.52 -8.12 -9.57
N ALA A 165 4.96 -7.57 -8.49
CA ALA A 165 5.59 -6.48 -7.72
C ALA A 165 6.97 -6.91 -7.16
N CYS A 166 7.04 -8.12 -6.58
CA CYS A 166 8.29 -8.70 -6.09
C CYS A 166 9.34 -8.85 -7.19
N ALA A 167 8.96 -9.37 -8.37
CA ALA A 167 9.85 -9.50 -9.51
C ALA A 167 10.37 -8.14 -10.01
N ALA A 168 9.51 -7.11 -10.04
CA ALA A 168 9.90 -5.75 -10.40
C ALA A 168 10.93 -5.19 -9.41
N TYR A 169 10.66 -5.30 -8.10
CA TYR A 169 11.60 -4.87 -7.07
C TYR A 169 12.94 -5.62 -7.15
N THR A 170 12.90 -6.95 -7.18
CA THR A 170 14.11 -7.78 -7.18
C THR A 170 14.97 -7.56 -8.43
N GLY A 171 14.36 -7.35 -9.60
CA GLY A 171 15.06 -7.00 -10.84
C GLY A 171 15.66 -5.59 -10.82
N LEU A 172 15.02 -4.65 -10.13
CA LEU A 172 15.40 -3.23 -10.11
C LEU A 172 16.08 -2.79 -8.80
N ARG A 173 16.30 -3.71 -7.85
CA ARG A 173 16.79 -3.47 -6.48
C ARG A 173 18.10 -2.70 -6.37
N ARG A 174 18.91 -2.65 -7.44
CA ARG A 174 20.18 -1.90 -7.48
C ARG A 174 19.99 -0.46 -7.94
N ALA A 175 18.92 -0.19 -8.68
CA ALA A 175 18.57 1.14 -9.18
C ALA A 175 17.38 1.78 -8.45
N VAL A 176 16.72 1.08 -7.51
CA VAL A 176 15.46 1.49 -6.87
C VAL A 176 15.43 2.96 -6.41
N LYS A 177 16.49 3.45 -5.75
CA LYS A 177 16.58 4.86 -5.31
C LYS A 177 16.60 5.84 -6.48
N HIS A 178 17.34 5.52 -7.55
CA HIS A 178 17.39 6.35 -8.75
C HIS A 178 16.05 6.35 -9.49
N LEU A 179 15.37 5.21 -9.56
CA LEU A 179 14.05 5.11 -10.17
C LEU A 179 13.00 5.91 -9.41
N VAL A 180 13.01 5.84 -8.07
CA VAL A 180 12.13 6.65 -7.22
C VAL A 180 12.42 8.13 -7.39
N SER A 181 13.69 8.56 -7.33
CA SER A 181 14.03 9.97 -7.53
C SER A 181 13.72 10.51 -8.93
N ALA A 182 13.57 9.64 -9.92
CA ALA A 182 13.22 10.00 -11.29
C ALA A 182 11.72 9.84 -11.60
N SER A 183 10.88 9.46 -10.63
CA SER A 183 9.46 9.23 -10.85
C SER A 183 8.67 10.54 -11.01
N GLU A 184 7.48 10.46 -11.59
CA GLU A 184 6.58 11.61 -11.73
C GLU A 184 6.13 12.17 -10.38
N ALA A 185 5.99 11.32 -9.37
CA ALA A 185 5.72 11.78 -8.00
C ALA A 185 6.91 12.54 -7.42
N ALA A 186 8.15 12.06 -7.64
CA ALA A 186 9.34 12.79 -7.23
C ALA A 186 9.48 14.13 -7.95
N ALA A 187 9.07 14.24 -9.23
CA ALA A 187 9.10 15.51 -9.97
C ALA A 187 8.10 16.55 -9.42
N ALA A 188 6.99 16.11 -8.81
CA ALA A 188 6.06 16.99 -8.11
C ALA A 188 6.55 17.41 -6.71
N LEU A 189 7.64 16.80 -6.23
CA LEU A 189 8.27 17.07 -4.94
C LEU A 189 9.62 17.77 -5.11
N GLY A 190 10.06 18.49 -4.06
CA GLY A 190 11.41 19.02 -4.01
C GLY A 190 12.45 17.92 -3.76
N PRO A 191 13.71 18.04 -4.27
CA PRO A 191 14.77 17.05 -4.05
C PRO A 191 15.02 16.70 -2.57
N GLU A 192 14.87 17.68 -1.68
CA GLU A 192 15.03 17.48 -0.23
C GLU A 192 13.95 16.55 0.34
N ALA A 193 12.70 16.71 -0.08
CA ALA A 193 11.58 15.87 0.37
C ALA A 193 11.76 14.42 -0.11
N VAL A 194 12.17 14.24 -1.37
CA VAL A 194 12.49 12.93 -1.94
C VAL A 194 13.65 12.27 -1.20
N HIS A 195 14.71 13.03 -0.91
CA HIS A 195 15.86 12.51 -0.17
C HIS A 195 15.49 12.09 1.25
N ALA A 196 14.70 12.91 1.96
CA ALA A 196 14.19 12.60 3.29
C ALA A 196 13.33 11.34 3.30
N ALA A 197 12.42 11.19 2.33
CA ALA A 197 11.62 9.97 2.18
C ALA A 197 12.53 8.74 1.95
N LEU A 198 13.49 8.81 1.02
CA LEU A 198 14.41 7.70 0.76
C LEU A 198 15.37 7.36 1.92
N ALA A 199 15.52 8.25 2.90
CA ALA A 199 16.26 8.02 4.13
C ALA A 199 15.39 7.42 5.26
N ASP A 200 14.06 7.49 5.15
CA ASP A 200 13.11 6.95 6.12
C ASP A 200 13.13 5.41 6.11
N GLY A 201 13.50 4.82 7.26
CA GLY A 201 14.53 3.78 7.22
C GLY A 201 14.44 2.63 8.21
N GLY A 202 13.29 2.36 8.84
CA GLY A 202 13.15 1.04 9.47
C GLY A 202 12.13 0.84 10.57
N GLU A 203 11.51 1.91 11.10
CA GLU A 203 10.49 1.72 12.13
C GLU A 203 9.15 1.29 11.51
N LEU A 204 8.46 0.38 12.21
CA LEU A 204 7.09 0.02 11.88
C LEU A 204 6.17 1.14 12.37
N VAL A 205 5.39 1.71 11.46
CA VAL A 205 4.42 2.76 11.80
C VAL A 205 3.01 2.18 11.74
N THR A 206 2.39 1.97 12.91
CA THR A 206 1.00 1.50 13.01
C THR A 206 0.03 2.67 12.87
N LEU A 207 -0.85 2.59 11.88
CA LEU A 207 -1.90 3.58 11.59
C LEU A 207 -3.20 3.26 12.32
N ARG A 208 -3.51 1.97 12.49
CA ARG A 208 -4.68 1.47 13.22
C ARG A 208 -4.38 0.09 13.80
N GLU A 209 -4.66 -0.09 15.09
CA GLU A 209 -4.59 -1.39 15.75
C GLU A 209 -5.70 -2.33 15.27
N SER A 210 -5.47 -3.65 15.36
CA SER A 210 -6.51 -4.65 15.09
C SER A 210 -7.69 -4.48 16.07
N THR A 211 -8.92 -4.60 15.57
CA THR A 211 -10.12 -4.58 16.42
C THR A 211 -10.59 -5.99 16.81
N GLY A 212 -10.02 -7.04 16.19
CA GLY A 212 -10.23 -8.44 16.57
C GLY A 212 -9.25 -8.91 17.63
N ARG A 213 -9.73 -9.73 18.59
CA ARG A 213 -8.84 -10.48 19.50
C ARG A 213 -8.05 -11.50 18.67
N ALA A 214 -6.73 -11.58 18.93
CA ALA A 214 -5.84 -12.58 18.35
C ALA A 214 -6.35 -14.01 18.57
#